data_AF-A0A972X300-F1
#
_entry.id   AF-A0A972X300-F1
#
_cell.length_a   1.000
_cell.length_b   1.000
_cell.length_c   1.000
_cell.angle_alpha   90.00
_cell.angle_beta   90.00
_cell.angle_gamma   90.00
#
_symmetry.space_group_name_H-M   'P 1'
#
loop_
_entity.id
_entity.type
_entity.pdbx_description
1 polymer ?
#
loop_
_entity_poly.entity_id
_entity_poly.type
_entity_poly.pdbx_seq_one_letter_code
_entity_poly.pdbx_strand_id
1 'polypeptide(L)'
;NLSSYVTQESKFDFEKLREVVAVATRFLDKVVDINFYPTSEASKSNQRWRPIGLGIMGLQDVFFKMRIPFDSKEAHDLSSYISETIYYQALQTSMAMAKENGKFPAFEASRYADGDLQVQLAKKHQPLMGELHYDWDELAAKIKSHGLRNSLLIAIAPTATIASIVGSYESIEPQISNFFKRETLSGEFLNVNRYLVNDLKKLGLYTPAMRSKIIGNEGSIQQIPEIPAEIRALYKTVWEIPQKTLIDMAAIRSAFICQSQSLNLFLEDPTLGKLSSMYMHAWKQGIKTTYYLRSRAKTSIKKTTVSEVEVQAAIACSLENPESCETCQ
;
A
#
# COMPACT_ATOMS: atom_id res chain seq x y z
N ASN A 1 1.06 9.33 1.18
CA ASN A 1 1.62 8.87 -0.11
C ASN A 1 3.07 8.51 0.13
N LEU A 2 3.43 7.23 0.16
CA LEU A 2 4.79 6.81 0.53
C LEU A 2 5.84 7.19 -0.51
N SER A 3 5.43 7.25 -1.79
CA SER A 3 6.35 7.56 -2.89
C SER A 3 6.99 8.95 -2.81
N SER A 4 6.39 9.87 -2.04
CA SER A 4 6.90 11.23 -1.81
C SER A 4 8.11 11.27 -0.88
N TYR A 5 8.41 10.16 -0.17
CA TYR A 5 9.54 10.05 0.75
C TYR A 5 10.71 9.28 0.14
N VAL A 6 10.73 9.06 -1.18
CA VAL A 6 11.90 8.50 -1.87
C VAL A 6 12.71 9.63 -2.46
N THR A 7 13.98 9.75 -2.06
CA THR A 7 14.91 10.79 -2.52
C THR A 7 15.37 10.53 -3.96
N GLN A 8 16.08 11.51 -4.54
CA GLN A 8 16.63 11.37 -5.90
C GLN A 8 17.70 10.26 -6.00
N GLU A 9 18.36 9.95 -4.89
CA GLU A 9 19.35 8.87 -4.75
C GLU A 9 18.71 7.51 -4.47
N SER A 10 17.39 7.37 -4.68
CA SER A 10 16.64 6.13 -4.44
C SER A 10 16.72 5.64 -2.99
N LYS A 11 16.81 6.55 -2.01
CA LYS A 11 16.74 6.23 -0.57
C LYS A 11 15.39 6.61 0.01
N PHE A 12 14.96 5.89 1.05
CA PHE A 12 13.73 6.22 1.77
C PHE A 12 14.01 7.18 2.93
N ASP A 13 13.32 8.31 2.97
CA ASP A 13 13.46 9.36 3.97
C ASP A 13 12.52 9.12 5.17
N PHE A 14 13.06 8.42 6.18
CA PHE A 14 12.33 8.11 7.40
C PHE A 14 12.13 9.34 8.31
N GLU A 15 13.02 10.33 8.27
CA GLU A 15 12.85 11.58 9.02
C GLU A 15 11.62 12.32 8.52
N LYS A 16 11.53 12.50 7.19
CA LYS A 16 10.39 13.20 6.60
C LYS A 16 9.09 12.44 6.79
N LEU A 17 9.13 11.11 6.74
CA LEU A 17 7.97 10.27 7.06
C LEU A 17 7.49 10.55 8.49
N ARG A 18 8.39 10.61 9.48
CA ARG A 18 8.01 10.89 10.88
C ARG A 18 7.38 12.28 11.06
N GLU A 19 7.96 13.31 10.45
CA GLU A 19 7.37 14.66 10.48
C GLU A 19 5.92 14.66 9.97
N VAL A 20 5.68 14.01 8.82
CA VAL A 20 4.36 14.01 8.20
C VAL A 20 3.37 13.13 8.97
N VAL A 21 3.82 12.00 9.52
CA VAL A 21 2.98 11.16 10.40
C VAL A 21 2.53 11.96 11.61
N ALA A 22 3.41 12.73 12.25
CA ALA A 22 3.04 13.56 13.38
C ALA A 22 1.95 14.60 13.01
N VAL A 23 2.07 15.25 11.86
CA VAL A 23 1.05 16.19 11.36
C VAL A 23 -0.27 15.46 11.07
N ALA A 24 -0.22 14.34 10.35
CA ALA A 24 -1.41 13.57 9.98
C ALA A 24 -2.16 13.04 11.21
N THR A 25 -1.45 12.52 12.21
CA THR A 25 -2.05 12.07 13.48
C THR A 25 -2.78 13.21 14.20
N ARG A 26 -2.18 14.41 14.27
CA ARG A 26 -2.84 15.59 14.87
C ARG A 26 -4.07 16.03 14.08
N PHE A 27 -4.03 15.95 12.76
CA PHE A 27 -5.18 16.29 11.91
C PHE A 27 -6.34 15.32 12.13
N LEU A 28 -6.05 14.02 12.18
CA LEU A 28 -7.06 13.01 12.44
C LEU A 28 -7.69 13.14 13.84
N ASP A 29 -6.91 13.48 14.89
CA ASP A 29 -7.49 13.74 16.22
C ASP A 29 -8.43 14.94 16.22
N LYS A 30 -8.08 16.03 15.50
CA LYS A 30 -8.96 17.19 15.35
C LYS A 30 -10.28 16.84 14.66
N VAL A 31 -10.25 15.93 13.67
CA VAL A 31 -11.47 15.46 13.00
C VAL A 31 -12.47 14.87 14.00
N VAL A 32 -12.02 14.19 15.06
CA VAL A 32 -12.90 13.64 16.10
C VAL A 32 -13.79 14.72 16.73
N ASP A 33 -13.27 15.94 16.90
CA ASP A 33 -13.98 17.03 17.56
C ASP A 33 -14.87 17.84 16.60
N ILE A 34 -14.43 18.04 15.36
CA ILE A 34 -15.16 18.88 14.38
C ILE A 34 -16.18 18.11 13.53
N ASN A 35 -16.11 16.78 13.53
CA ASN A 35 -16.96 15.96 12.66
C ASN A 35 -18.44 16.06 13.05
N PHE A 36 -19.32 16.14 12.05
CA PHE A 36 -20.75 15.98 12.25
C PHE A 36 -21.09 14.50 12.44
N TYR A 37 -21.70 14.16 13.58
CA TYR A 37 -22.13 12.80 13.88
C TYR A 37 -23.63 12.63 13.61
N PRO A 38 -24.03 11.73 12.68
CA PRO A 38 -25.44 11.55 12.33
C PRO A 38 -26.25 10.87 13.45
N THR A 39 -25.59 10.18 14.38
CA THR A 39 -26.23 9.50 15.51
C THR A 39 -25.51 9.81 16.83
N SER A 40 -26.26 9.75 17.94
CA SER A 40 -25.71 10.04 19.26
C SER A 40 -24.69 8.98 19.71
N GLU A 41 -24.89 7.74 19.27
CA GLU A 41 -24.05 6.58 19.53
C GLU A 41 -22.68 6.75 18.90
N ALA A 42 -22.62 7.24 17.64
CA ALA A 42 -21.38 7.52 16.95
C ALA A 42 -20.58 8.61 17.67
N SER A 43 -21.24 9.70 18.05
CA SER A 43 -20.62 10.79 18.82
C SER A 43 -20.08 10.32 20.17
N LYS A 44 -20.90 9.61 20.96
CA LYS A 44 -20.51 9.05 22.26
C LYS A 44 -19.32 8.09 22.14
N SER A 45 -19.32 7.22 21.14
CA SER A 45 -18.23 6.28 20.90
C SER A 45 -16.92 7.02 20.57
N ASN A 46 -16.97 7.95 19.62
CA ASN A 46 -15.78 8.69 19.19
C ASN A 46 -15.24 9.62 20.29
N GLN A 47 -16.08 10.27 21.07
CA GLN A 47 -15.62 11.10 22.19
C GLN A 47 -14.97 10.26 23.30
N ARG A 48 -15.51 9.06 23.58
CA ARG A 48 -15.01 8.16 24.61
C ARG A 48 -13.66 7.50 24.25
N TRP A 49 -13.54 7.05 23.00
CA TRP A 49 -12.40 6.23 22.57
C TRP A 49 -11.41 6.97 21.67
N ARG A 50 -11.86 8.03 20.99
CA ARG A 50 -11.07 8.83 20.03
C ARG A 50 -10.23 8.00 19.04
N PRO A 51 -10.78 6.93 18.42
CA PRO A 51 -10.02 6.12 17.48
C PRO A 51 -9.76 6.91 16.20
N ILE A 52 -8.57 6.77 15.63
CA ILE A 52 -8.22 7.28 14.31
C ILE A 52 -7.66 6.15 13.45
N GLY A 53 -7.71 6.33 12.12
CA GLY A 53 -7.18 5.37 11.16
C GLY A 53 -6.23 6.03 10.17
N LEU A 54 -4.94 6.09 10.51
CA LEU A 54 -3.90 6.50 9.57
C LEU A 54 -3.52 5.29 8.68
N GLY A 55 -3.72 5.46 7.38
CA GLY A 55 -3.33 4.48 6.37
C GLY A 55 -2.15 4.95 5.51
N ILE A 56 -1.80 4.15 4.52
CA ILE A 56 -0.76 4.44 3.53
C ILE A 56 -1.26 4.16 2.12
N MET A 57 -0.57 4.71 1.13
CA MET A 57 -0.75 4.39 -0.29
C MET A 57 0.58 4.56 -1.02
N GLY A 58 0.69 3.95 -2.20
CA GLY A 58 1.87 4.03 -3.05
C GLY A 58 3.04 3.20 -2.55
N LEU A 59 2.80 2.04 -1.91
CA LEU A 59 3.87 1.12 -1.52
C LEU A 59 4.61 0.58 -2.75
N GLN A 60 3.88 0.19 -3.80
CA GLN A 60 4.48 -0.27 -5.05
C GLN A 60 5.31 0.84 -5.74
N ASP A 61 4.90 2.10 -5.65
CA ASP A 61 5.67 3.23 -6.16
C ASP A 61 7.03 3.38 -5.46
N VAL A 62 7.09 3.15 -4.14
CA VAL A 62 8.35 3.15 -3.39
C VAL A 62 9.30 2.12 -3.97
N PHE A 63 8.81 0.89 -4.14
CA PHE A 63 9.59 -0.21 -4.68
C PHE A 63 10.06 0.06 -6.12
N PHE A 64 9.25 0.70 -6.96
CA PHE A 64 9.70 1.14 -8.28
C PHE A 64 10.82 2.19 -8.23
N LYS A 65 10.65 3.23 -7.42
CA LYS A 65 11.64 4.31 -7.30
C LYS A 65 12.95 3.82 -6.69
N MET A 66 12.88 2.83 -5.82
CA MET A 66 14.05 2.22 -5.16
C MET A 66 14.62 1.01 -5.90
N ARG A 67 14.03 0.59 -7.03
CA ARG A 67 14.45 -0.57 -7.84
C ARG A 67 14.34 -1.92 -7.11
N ILE A 68 13.38 -2.05 -6.20
CA ILE A 68 13.20 -3.24 -5.36
C ILE A 68 12.05 -4.08 -5.93
N PRO A 69 12.27 -5.35 -6.33
CA PRO A 69 11.18 -6.25 -6.68
C PRO A 69 10.25 -6.48 -5.48
N PHE A 70 8.94 -6.45 -5.68
CA PHE A 70 7.96 -6.55 -4.60
C PHE A 70 8.10 -7.84 -3.77
N ASP A 71 8.53 -8.94 -4.41
CA ASP A 71 8.69 -10.25 -3.78
C ASP A 71 10.10 -10.51 -3.23
N SER A 72 10.95 -9.48 -3.14
CA SER A 72 12.29 -9.57 -2.56
C SER A 72 12.28 -9.45 -1.03
N LYS A 73 13.32 -9.98 -0.38
CA LYS A 73 13.51 -9.80 1.07
C LYS A 73 13.61 -8.31 1.44
N GLU A 74 14.29 -7.52 0.60
CA GLU A 74 14.44 -6.07 0.81
C GLU A 74 13.10 -5.35 0.83
N ALA A 75 12.14 -5.72 -0.05
CA ALA A 75 10.79 -5.18 -0.02
C ALA A 75 10.06 -5.50 1.30
N HIS A 76 10.24 -6.72 1.83
CA HIS A 76 9.66 -7.12 3.12
C HIS A 76 10.23 -6.30 4.27
N ASP A 77 11.55 -6.21 4.36
CA ASP A 77 12.25 -5.49 5.42
C ASP A 77 11.88 -3.99 5.38
N LEU A 78 11.87 -3.38 4.19
CA LEU A 78 11.49 -1.98 4.01
C LEU A 78 10.01 -1.73 4.36
N SER A 79 9.09 -2.62 3.93
CA SER A 79 7.68 -2.50 4.28
C SER A 79 7.45 -2.61 5.80
N SER A 80 8.19 -3.49 6.46
CA SER A 80 8.21 -3.62 7.91
C SER A 80 8.67 -2.32 8.56
N TYR A 81 9.83 -1.79 8.16
CA TYR A 81 10.43 -0.62 8.79
C TYR A 81 9.62 0.68 8.56
N ILE A 82 9.02 0.85 7.38
CA ILE A 82 8.07 1.93 7.11
C ILE A 82 6.90 1.87 8.09
N SER A 83 6.32 0.68 8.27
CA SER A 83 5.15 0.48 9.13
C SER A 83 5.47 0.66 10.61
N GLU A 84 6.64 0.18 11.03
CA GLU A 84 7.20 0.40 12.35
C GLU A 84 7.35 1.89 12.65
N THR A 85 7.98 2.63 11.73
CA THR A 85 8.21 4.07 11.86
C THR A 85 6.90 4.85 11.96
N ILE A 86 5.90 4.51 11.14
CA ILE A 86 4.57 5.14 11.20
C ILE A 86 3.91 4.90 12.56
N TYR A 87 3.90 3.66 13.04
CA TYR A 87 3.22 3.35 14.29
C TYR A 87 3.92 3.97 15.49
N TYR A 88 5.25 3.87 15.53
CA TYR A 88 6.07 4.45 16.60
C TYR A 88 5.85 5.97 16.69
N GLN A 89 5.92 6.67 15.56
CA GLN A 89 5.70 8.11 15.53
C GLN A 89 4.26 8.49 15.87
N ALA A 90 3.25 7.76 15.38
CA ALA A 90 1.85 8.03 15.70
C ALA A 90 1.57 7.89 17.21
N LEU A 91 2.15 6.87 17.87
CA LEU A 91 2.08 6.70 19.31
C LEU A 91 2.76 7.86 20.05
N GLN A 92 3.96 8.25 19.65
CA GLN A 92 4.66 9.40 20.25
C GLN A 92 3.85 10.68 20.14
N THR A 93 3.28 10.95 18.96
CA THR A 93 2.44 12.13 18.73
C THR A 93 1.15 12.08 19.54
N SER A 94 0.51 10.92 19.63
CA SER A 94 -0.69 10.75 20.45
C SER A 94 -0.40 10.90 21.96
N MET A 95 0.75 10.44 22.43
CA MET A 95 1.23 10.69 23.79
C MET A 95 1.51 12.18 24.04
N ALA A 96 2.14 12.88 23.09
CA ALA A 96 2.35 14.32 23.20
C ALA A 96 1.02 15.09 23.30
N MET A 97 0.04 14.75 22.46
CA MET A 97 -1.31 15.31 22.56
C MET A 97 -2.02 14.95 23.87
N ALA A 98 -1.73 13.80 24.47
CA ALA A 98 -2.28 13.42 25.77
C ALA A 98 -1.74 14.30 26.90
N LYS A 99 -0.46 14.70 26.83
CA LYS A 99 0.15 15.65 27.78
C LYS A 99 -0.45 17.04 27.65
N GLU A 100 -0.77 17.46 26.43
CA GLU A 100 -1.35 18.78 26.13
C GLU A 100 -2.86 18.84 26.49
N ASN A 101 -3.63 17.82 26.11
CA ASN A 101 -5.10 17.87 26.07
C ASN A 101 -5.78 16.79 26.94
N GLY A 102 -5.01 15.99 27.67
CA GLY A 102 -5.49 14.82 28.40
C GLY A 102 -5.61 13.55 27.54
N LYS A 103 -5.50 12.40 28.21
CA LYS A 103 -5.70 11.06 27.63
C LYS A 103 -7.11 10.91 27.03
N PHE A 104 -7.33 9.94 26.14
CA PHE A 104 -8.71 9.58 25.78
C PHE A 104 -9.49 9.09 27.02
N PRO A 105 -10.80 9.39 27.16
CA PRO A 105 -11.54 9.14 28.39
C PRO A 105 -11.50 7.70 28.92
N ALA A 106 -11.49 6.70 28.02
CA ALA A 106 -11.46 5.29 28.39
C ALA A 106 -10.05 4.69 28.51
N PHE A 107 -9.00 5.50 28.69
CA PHE A 107 -7.60 5.03 28.71
C PHE A 107 -7.34 3.91 29.71
N GLU A 108 -7.84 4.03 30.94
CA GLU A 108 -7.61 3.03 32.00
C GLU A 108 -8.26 1.66 31.70
N ALA A 109 -9.23 1.61 30.78
CA ALA A 109 -9.85 0.36 30.33
C ALA A 109 -9.11 -0.25 29.11
N SER A 110 -8.03 0.37 28.66
CA SER A 110 -7.28 -0.06 27.47
C SER A 110 -6.03 -0.85 27.85
N ARG A 111 -5.57 -1.68 26.90
CA ARG A 111 -4.30 -2.41 27.01
C ARG A 111 -3.08 -1.51 27.21
N TYR A 112 -3.15 -0.25 26.77
CA TYR A 112 -2.06 0.71 26.97
C TYR A 112 -1.85 1.09 28.44
N ALA A 113 -2.89 1.01 29.28
CA ALA A 113 -2.76 1.22 30.72
C ALA A 113 -1.89 0.12 31.37
N ASP A 114 -1.88 -1.08 30.78
CA ASP A 114 -1.02 -2.19 31.23
C ASP A 114 0.39 -2.13 30.62
N GLY A 115 0.57 -1.40 29.51
CA GLY A 115 1.83 -1.32 28.75
C GLY A 115 1.84 -2.21 27.49
N ASP A 116 0.71 -2.82 27.14
CA ASP A 116 0.59 -3.71 25.99
C ASP A 116 0.36 -2.90 24.70
N LEU A 117 1.42 -2.59 23.95
CA LEU A 117 1.29 -2.04 22.59
C LEU A 117 1.10 -3.18 21.57
N GLN A 118 0.68 -2.84 20.35
CA GLN A 118 0.50 -3.84 19.28
C GLN A 118 1.78 -4.64 19.01
N VAL A 119 2.97 -4.03 19.16
CA VAL A 119 4.27 -4.70 18.97
C VAL A 119 4.50 -5.76 20.05
N GLN A 120 4.24 -5.47 21.33
CA GLN A 120 4.34 -6.47 22.41
C GLN A 120 3.35 -7.62 22.20
N LEU A 121 2.12 -7.32 21.79
CA LEU A 121 1.13 -8.36 21.45
C LEU A 121 1.58 -9.21 20.26
N ALA A 122 2.18 -8.59 19.24
CA ALA A 122 2.73 -9.30 18.09
C ALA A 122 3.89 -10.22 18.46
N LYS A 123 4.85 -9.76 19.29
CA LYS A 123 5.94 -10.59 19.82
C LYS A 123 5.44 -11.87 20.48
N LYS A 124 4.27 -11.83 21.12
CA LYS A 124 3.68 -12.97 21.84
C LYS A 124 2.88 -13.91 20.94
N HIS A 125 2.24 -13.39 19.89
CA HIS A 125 1.18 -14.11 19.18
C HIS A 125 1.41 -14.30 17.68
N GLN A 126 2.31 -13.53 17.06
CA GLN A 126 2.58 -13.65 15.63
C GLN A 126 3.78 -14.57 15.38
N PRO A 127 3.70 -15.47 14.37
CA PRO A 127 4.81 -16.34 14.01
C PRO A 127 5.91 -15.62 13.22
N LEU A 128 5.57 -14.50 12.56
CA LEU A 128 6.49 -13.69 11.79
C LEU A 128 6.57 -12.30 12.39
N MET A 129 7.80 -11.81 12.54
CA MET A 129 8.09 -10.46 12.97
C MET A 129 9.34 -9.96 12.27
N GLY A 130 9.33 -8.69 11.87
CA GLY A 130 10.50 -8.03 11.31
C GLY A 130 11.48 -7.59 12.39
N GLU A 131 12.63 -7.08 11.97
CA GLU A 131 13.56 -6.38 12.85
C GLU A 131 12.91 -5.14 13.46
N LEU A 132 13.25 -4.86 14.72
CA LEU A 132 12.76 -3.70 15.46
C LEU A 132 13.86 -2.66 15.57
N HIS A 133 13.57 -1.44 15.14
CA HIS A 133 14.53 -0.34 15.06
C HIS A 133 14.37 0.68 16.19
N TYR A 134 13.34 0.54 17.03
CA TYR A 134 13.05 1.46 18.13
C TYR A 134 12.95 0.73 19.48
N ASP A 135 13.19 1.48 20.57
CA ASP A 135 12.97 1.00 21.93
C ASP A 135 11.48 1.02 22.30
N TRP A 136 10.83 -0.10 22.01
CA TRP A 136 9.40 -0.29 22.25
C TRP A 136 9.03 -0.43 23.72
N ASP A 137 9.98 -0.87 24.56
CA ASP A 137 9.72 -1.08 25.98
C ASP A 137 9.83 0.26 26.74
N GLU A 138 10.78 1.11 26.36
CA GLU A 138 10.84 2.50 26.82
C GLU A 138 9.58 3.29 26.40
N LEU A 139 9.14 3.16 25.15
CA LEU A 139 7.91 3.82 24.70
C LEU A 139 6.67 3.31 25.45
N ALA A 140 6.55 2.01 25.69
CA ALA A 140 5.46 1.44 26.47
C ALA A 140 5.42 1.98 27.90
N ALA A 141 6.57 2.10 28.56
CA ALA A 141 6.68 2.69 29.89
C ALA A 141 6.26 4.17 29.92
N LYS A 142 6.68 4.96 28.92
CA LYS A 142 6.26 6.37 28.76
C LYS A 142 4.76 6.49 28.49
N ILE A 143 4.17 5.59 27.69
CA ILE A 143 2.74 5.57 27.40
C ILE A 143 1.93 5.22 28.65
N LYS A 144 2.39 4.26 29.45
CA LYS A 144 1.74 3.88 30.70
C LYS A 144 1.65 5.06 31.68
N SER A 145 2.70 5.88 31.77
CA SER A 145 2.74 7.03 32.68
C SER A 145 1.99 8.26 32.14
N HIS A 146 2.09 8.55 30.84
CA HIS A 146 1.54 9.78 30.27
C HIS A 146 0.18 9.60 29.58
N GLY A 147 -0.17 8.38 29.20
CA GLY A 147 -1.35 8.06 28.42
C GLY A 147 -1.23 8.39 26.92
N LEU A 148 -2.30 8.10 26.19
CA LEU A 148 -2.47 8.42 24.77
C LEU A 148 -3.74 9.24 24.57
N ARG A 149 -3.75 10.06 23.52
CA ARG A 149 -4.93 10.81 23.09
C ARG A 149 -5.92 9.98 22.28
N ASN A 150 -5.47 8.88 21.68
CA ASN A 150 -6.24 8.04 20.77
C ASN A 150 -6.14 6.56 21.14
N SER A 151 -7.26 5.83 21.14
CA SER A 151 -7.27 4.39 21.46
C SER A 151 -6.77 3.50 20.31
N LEU A 152 -6.91 3.94 19.07
CA LEU A 152 -6.44 3.25 17.87
C LEU A 152 -5.88 4.30 16.92
N LEU A 153 -4.84 3.92 16.17
CA LEU A 153 -4.01 4.86 15.42
C LEU A 153 -3.89 4.49 13.94
N ILE A 154 -3.61 3.21 13.65
CA ILE A 154 -3.21 2.75 12.31
C ILE A 154 -4.27 1.80 11.76
N ALA A 155 -4.77 2.11 10.57
CA ALA A 155 -5.65 1.25 9.78
C ALA A 155 -5.38 1.48 8.30
N ILE A 156 -5.00 0.43 7.57
CA ILE A 156 -4.69 0.53 6.14
C ILE A 156 -5.96 0.22 5.35
N ALA A 157 -6.65 1.27 4.93
CA ALA A 157 -7.84 1.18 4.10
C ALA A 157 -7.49 1.13 2.59
N PRO A 158 -8.45 0.76 1.72
CA PRO A 158 -8.34 0.96 0.28
C PRO A 158 -8.25 2.46 -0.01
N THR A 159 -7.46 2.82 -1.04
CA THR A 159 -7.20 4.23 -1.36
C THR A 159 -7.55 4.57 -2.81
N ALA A 160 -8.41 3.80 -3.48
CA ALA A 160 -8.72 3.90 -4.90
C ALA A 160 -8.84 5.34 -5.42
N THR A 161 -9.75 6.13 -4.84
CA THR A 161 -10.01 7.52 -5.27
C THR A 161 -8.81 8.42 -4.99
N ILE A 162 -8.28 8.43 -3.77
CA ILE A 162 -7.22 9.36 -3.37
C ILE A 162 -5.87 9.03 -4.01
N ALA A 163 -5.59 7.75 -4.27
CA ALA A 163 -4.43 7.29 -5.00
C ALA A 163 -4.51 7.72 -6.48
N SER A 164 -5.70 7.63 -7.09
CA SER A 164 -5.93 8.15 -8.43
C SER A 164 -5.73 9.67 -8.52
N ILE A 165 -6.19 10.43 -7.52
CA ILE A 165 -6.00 11.89 -7.46
C ILE A 165 -4.51 12.26 -7.45
N VAL A 166 -3.69 11.58 -6.66
CA VAL A 166 -2.26 11.87 -6.56
C VAL A 166 -1.39 11.10 -7.57
N GLY A 167 -2.01 10.25 -8.40
CA GLY A 167 -1.33 9.41 -9.38
C GLY A 167 -0.39 8.35 -8.78
N SER A 168 -0.73 7.78 -7.61
CA SER A 168 0.01 6.66 -7.00
C SER A 168 -0.74 5.33 -7.16
N TYR A 169 -0.05 4.22 -6.92
CA TYR A 169 -0.69 2.93 -6.74
C TYR A 169 -1.47 2.85 -5.42
N GLU A 170 -2.46 1.97 -5.40
CA GLU A 170 -3.38 1.83 -4.27
C GLU A 170 -2.71 1.18 -3.06
N SER A 171 -2.91 1.80 -1.90
CA SER A 171 -2.67 1.20 -0.59
C SER A 171 -1.31 0.50 -0.49
N ILE A 172 -1.33 -0.80 -0.18
CA ILE A 172 -0.19 -1.71 0.03
C ILE A 172 -0.07 -2.77 -1.07
N GLU A 173 -0.80 -2.62 -2.17
CA GLU A 173 -0.93 -3.67 -3.17
C GLU A 173 0.17 -3.57 -4.24
N PRO A 174 0.65 -4.71 -4.78
CA PRO A 174 1.42 -4.72 -6.01
C PRO A 174 0.58 -4.20 -7.18
N GLN A 175 1.21 -3.76 -8.27
CA GLN A 175 0.41 -3.41 -9.45
C GLN A 175 -0.35 -4.63 -10.00
N ILE A 176 -1.65 -4.43 -10.28
CA ILE A 176 -2.49 -5.48 -10.86
C ILE A 176 -2.05 -5.81 -12.29
N SER A 177 -1.65 -4.79 -13.06
CA SER A 177 -1.13 -4.92 -14.41
C SER A 177 -0.22 -3.75 -14.75
N ASN A 178 0.75 -3.93 -15.65
CA ASN A 178 1.49 -2.83 -16.25
C ASN A 178 0.72 -2.12 -17.37
N PHE A 179 -0.53 -2.51 -17.60
CA PHE A 179 -1.40 -1.96 -18.62
C PHE A 179 -2.79 -1.76 -18.04
N PHE A 180 -3.36 -0.57 -18.23
CA PHE A 180 -4.69 -0.24 -17.72
C PHE A 180 -5.46 0.65 -18.69
N LYS A 181 -6.77 0.45 -18.70
CA LYS A 181 -7.73 1.25 -19.46
C LYS A 181 -8.21 2.39 -18.57
N ARG A 182 -8.11 3.62 -19.08
CA ARG A 182 -8.63 4.83 -18.43
C ARG A 182 -9.76 5.39 -19.29
N GLU A 183 -10.94 5.51 -18.72
CA GLU A 183 -12.09 6.11 -19.39
C GLU A 183 -12.13 7.61 -19.07
N THR A 184 -12.34 8.42 -20.09
CA THR A 184 -12.46 9.88 -19.98
C THR A 184 -13.66 10.33 -20.81
N LEU A 185 -14.08 11.60 -20.66
CA LEU A 185 -15.13 12.19 -21.50
C LEU A 185 -14.80 12.12 -23.00
N SER A 186 -13.51 12.12 -23.34
CA SER A 186 -13.01 12.08 -24.72
C SER A 186 -12.80 10.66 -25.27
N GLY A 187 -13.18 9.63 -24.51
CA GLY A 187 -13.07 8.23 -24.91
C GLY A 187 -12.15 7.40 -24.00
N GLU A 188 -11.79 6.22 -24.51
CA GLU A 188 -11.07 5.19 -23.77
C GLU A 188 -9.58 5.20 -24.14
N PHE A 189 -8.72 5.36 -23.13
CA PHE A 189 -7.28 5.47 -23.32
C PHE A 189 -6.54 4.29 -22.68
N LEU A 190 -5.70 3.66 -23.50
CA LEU A 190 -4.83 2.56 -23.12
C LEU A 190 -3.50 3.09 -22.59
N ASN A 191 -3.31 2.98 -21.27
CA ASN A 191 -2.13 3.47 -20.57
C ASN A 191 -1.24 2.31 -20.12
N VAL A 192 0.07 2.49 -20.26
CA VAL A 192 1.09 1.59 -19.72
C VAL A 192 1.63 2.23 -18.44
N ASN A 193 2.05 1.39 -17.48
CA ASN A 193 2.72 1.81 -16.26
C ASN A 193 3.85 2.81 -16.56
N ARG A 194 3.73 4.04 -16.04
CA ARG A 194 4.67 5.14 -16.28
C ARG A 194 6.11 4.76 -15.93
N TYR A 195 6.30 4.03 -14.83
CA TYR A 195 7.64 3.64 -14.38
C TYR A 195 8.29 2.70 -15.41
N LEU A 196 7.52 1.71 -15.90
CA LEU A 196 7.98 0.79 -16.94
C LEU A 196 8.27 1.53 -18.25
N VAL A 197 7.40 2.46 -18.67
CA VAL A 197 7.64 3.28 -19.88
C VAL A 197 8.96 4.02 -19.78
N ASN A 198 9.20 4.70 -18.65
CA ASN A 198 10.43 5.48 -18.45
C ASN A 198 11.68 4.60 -18.49
N ASP A 199 11.63 3.40 -17.92
CA ASP A 199 12.73 2.44 -17.99
C ASP A 199 12.96 1.92 -19.41
N LEU A 200 11.89 1.53 -20.11
CA LEU A 200 12.01 1.05 -21.49
C LEU A 200 12.54 2.14 -22.42
N LYS A 201 12.19 3.41 -22.19
CA LYS A 201 12.75 4.55 -22.92
C LYS A 201 14.25 4.71 -22.68
N LYS A 202 14.69 4.65 -21.42
CA LYS A 202 16.13 4.68 -21.06
C LYS A 202 16.92 3.55 -21.71
N LEU A 203 16.29 2.40 -21.91
CA LEU A 203 16.88 1.24 -22.58
C LEU A 203 16.75 1.29 -24.12
N GLY A 204 16.10 2.29 -24.70
CA GLY A 204 15.82 2.35 -26.14
C GLY A 204 14.84 1.27 -26.63
N LEU A 205 14.07 0.65 -25.72
CA LEU A 205 13.16 -0.45 -25.99
C LEU A 205 11.70 -0.01 -26.15
N TYR A 206 11.36 1.23 -25.80
CA TYR A 206 9.99 1.73 -25.88
C TYR A 206 9.59 2.07 -27.32
N THR A 207 9.13 1.06 -28.05
CA THR A 207 8.67 1.15 -29.44
C THR A 207 7.18 0.79 -29.57
N PRO A 208 6.50 1.16 -30.67
CA PRO A 208 5.13 0.71 -30.94
C PRO A 208 5.00 -0.82 -30.88
N ALA A 209 5.99 -1.55 -31.40
CA ALA A 209 6.02 -3.01 -31.34
C ALA A 209 6.12 -3.54 -29.90
N MET A 210 6.96 -2.92 -29.06
CA MET A 210 7.05 -3.26 -27.63
C MET A 210 5.72 -2.98 -26.91
N ARG A 211 5.09 -1.83 -27.16
CA ARG A 211 3.79 -1.48 -26.60
C ARG A 211 2.73 -2.52 -26.99
N SER A 212 2.68 -2.94 -28.25
CA SER A 212 1.76 -3.99 -28.72
C SER A 212 2.00 -5.33 -28.03
N LYS A 213 3.26 -5.72 -27.79
CA LYS A 213 3.58 -6.94 -27.02
C LYS A 213 3.08 -6.86 -25.58
N ILE A 214 3.30 -5.73 -24.89
CA ILE A 214 2.82 -5.52 -23.51
C ILE A 214 1.28 -5.62 -23.46
N ILE A 215 0.59 -4.98 -24.41
CA ILE A 215 -0.88 -5.04 -24.50
C ILE A 215 -1.37 -6.46 -24.80
N GLY A 216 -0.73 -7.14 -25.75
CA GLY A 216 -1.05 -8.52 -26.13
C GLY A 216 -0.87 -9.52 -24.99
N ASN A 217 0.08 -9.24 -24.09
CA ASN A 217 0.32 -10.01 -22.86
C ASN A 217 -0.48 -9.48 -21.64
N GLU A 218 -1.49 -8.64 -21.87
CA GLU A 218 -2.37 -8.08 -20.83
C GLU A 218 -1.61 -7.35 -19.70
N GLY A 219 -0.48 -6.73 -20.07
CA GLY A 219 0.43 -6.01 -19.17
C GLY A 219 1.48 -6.87 -18.45
N SER A 220 1.53 -8.18 -18.70
CA SER A 220 2.68 -9.00 -18.31
C SER A 220 3.86 -8.74 -19.25
N ILE A 221 5.06 -8.62 -18.67
CA ILE A 221 6.31 -8.50 -19.44
C ILE A 221 7.22 -9.71 -19.29
N GLN A 222 6.78 -10.75 -18.58
CA GLN A 222 7.63 -11.91 -18.24
C GLN A 222 8.04 -12.72 -19.47
N GLN A 223 7.18 -12.74 -20.51
CA GLN A 223 7.40 -13.50 -21.74
C GLN A 223 8.00 -12.67 -22.88
N ILE A 224 8.53 -11.48 -22.58
CA ILE A 224 9.15 -10.59 -23.57
C ILE A 224 10.68 -10.68 -23.40
N PRO A 225 11.38 -11.50 -24.21
CA PRO A 225 12.80 -11.76 -24.00
C PRO A 225 13.68 -10.53 -24.22
N GLU A 226 13.21 -9.54 -25.01
CA GLU A 226 13.96 -8.30 -25.25
C GLU A 226 14.07 -7.40 -24.01
N ILE A 227 13.18 -7.57 -23.02
CA ILE A 227 13.23 -6.80 -21.78
C ILE A 227 14.18 -7.50 -20.79
N PRO A 228 15.19 -6.82 -20.22
CA PRO A 228 16.13 -7.43 -19.28
C PRO A 228 15.47 -8.07 -18.05
N ALA A 229 16.12 -9.10 -17.48
CA ALA A 229 15.56 -9.90 -16.40
C ALA A 229 15.27 -9.09 -15.13
N GLU A 230 16.12 -8.11 -14.82
CA GLU A 230 15.98 -7.18 -13.71
C GLU A 230 14.74 -6.28 -13.86
N ILE A 231 14.42 -5.84 -15.08
CA ILE A 231 13.20 -5.08 -15.38
C ILE A 231 11.99 -5.99 -15.24
N ARG A 232 12.05 -7.21 -15.78
CA ARG A 232 10.97 -8.20 -15.61
C ARG A 232 10.70 -8.53 -14.14
N ALA A 233 11.75 -8.65 -13.32
CA ALA A 233 11.62 -8.87 -11.89
C ALA A 233 10.96 -7.69 -11.17
N LEU A 234 11.34 -6.45 -11.51
CA LEU A 234 10.79 -5.24 -10.90
C LEU A 234 9.31 -5.03 -11.22
N TYR A 235 8.89 -5.35 -12.45
CA TYR A 235 7.53 -5.08 -12.93
C TYR A 235 6.62 -6.32 -12.95
N LYS A 236 6.91 -7.32 -12.10
CA LYS A 236 5.97 -8.42 -11.87
C LYS A 236 4.59 -7.89 -11.49
N THR A 237 3.56 -8.42 -12.13
CA THR A 237 2.18 -8.12 -11.75
C THR A 237 1.75 -8.94 -10.54
N VAL A 238 0.65 -8.56 -9.90
CA VAL A 238 0.11 -9.27 -8.74
C VAL A 238 -0.18 -10.77 -9.01
N TRP A 239 -0.42 -11.13 -10.28
CA TRP A 239 -0.66 -12.50 -10.72
C TRP A 239 0.62 -13.34 -10.82
N GLU A 240 1.77 -12.68 -10.86
CA GLU A 240 3.10 -13.29 -10.98
C GLU A 240 3.84 -13.33 -9.64
N ILE A 241 3.29 -12.65 -8.62
CA ILE A 241 3.82 -12.63 -7.26
C ILE A 241 3.19 -13.78 -6.46
N PRO A 242 3.99 -14.62 -5.78
CA PRO A 242 3.47 -15.66 -4.90
C PRO A 242 2.59 -15.06 -3.80
N GLN A 243 1.34 -15.54 -3.66
CA GLN A 243 0.42 -15.01 -2.64
C GLN A 243 0.92 -15.21 -1.21
N LYS A 244 1.72 -16.26 -0.97
CA LYS A 244 2.41 -16.47 0.30
C LYS A 244 3.27 -15.25 0.67
N THR A 245 4.00 -14.69 -0.28
CA THR A 245 4.86 -13.52 -0.09
C THR A 245 4.04 -12.30 0.31
N LEU A 246 2.91 -12.05 -0.37
CA LEU A 246 2.01 -10.94 -0.03
C LEU A 246 1.42 -11.10 1.38
N ILE A 247 1.02 -12.32 1.75
CA ILE A 247 0.52 -12.66 3.09
C ILE A 247 1.62 -12.47 4.14
N ASP A 248 2.82 -12.98 3.92
CA ASP A 248 3.94 -12.87 4.87
C ASP A 248 4.34 -11.40 5.10
N MET A 249 4.39 -10.59 4.03
CA MET A 249 4.65 -9.15 4.14
C MET A 249 3.55 -8.44 4.94
N ALA A 250 2.29 -8.79 4.71
CA ALA A 250 1.16 -8.25 5.46
C ALA A 250 1.20 -8.68 6.94
N ALA A 251 1.58 -9.91 7.23
CA ALA A 251 1.72 -10.43 8.59
C ALA A 251 2.80 -9.66 9.37
N ILE A 252 4.00 -9.50 8.80
CA ILE A 252 5.10 -8.76 9.42
C ILE A 252 4.68 -7.31 9.72
N ARG A 253 4.09 -6.63 8.73
CA ARG A 253 3.58 -5.26 8.92
C ARG A 253 2.47 -5.17 9.98
N SER A 254 1.67 -6.22 10.15
CA SER A 254 0.56 -6.23 11.12
C SER A 254 1.02 -6.11 12.57
N ALA A 255 2.30 -6.38 12.87
CA ALA A 255 2.92 -6.10 14.16
C ALA A 255 2.89 -4.62 14.54
N PHE A 256 2.72 -3.73 13.55
CA PHE A 256 2.67 -2.28 13.71
C PHE A 256 1.29 -1.69 13.39
N ILE A 257 0.25 -2.53 13.28
CA ILE A 257 -1.12 -2.10 12.98
C ILE A 257 -2.07 -2.51 14.12
N CYS A 258 -2.42 -1.55 14.96
CA CYS A 258 -3.34 -1.78 16.08
C CYS A 258 -4.77 -2.15 15.64
N GLN A 259 -5.21 -1.69 14.46
CA GLN A 259 -6.48 -2.11 13.85
C GLN A 259 -6.24 -3.27 12.88
N SER A 260 -6.41 -3.06 11.58
CA SER A 260 -6.15 -4.05 10.53
C SER A 260 -5.79 -3.38 9.19
N GLN A 261 -5.69 -4.19 8.14
CA GLN A 261 -5.40 -3.78 6.77
C GLN A 261 -6.31 -4.48 5.76
N SER A 262 -6.80 -3.75 4.77
CA SER A 262 -7.55 -4.30 3.64
C SER A 262 -6.63 -5.06 2.70
N LEU A 263 -6.46 -6.37 2.94
CA LEU A 263 -5.57 -7.24 2.17
C LEU A 263 -6.34 -7.98 1.07
N ASN A 264 -6.29 -7.48 -0.16
CA ASN A 264 -6.74 -8.24 -1.31
C ASN A 264 -5.81 -9.44 -1.57
N LEU A 265 -6.40 -10.56 -2.00
CA LEU A 265 -5.69 -11.77 -2.41
C LEU A 265 -6.01 -12.07 -3.87
N PHE A 266 -5.03 -12.59 -4.60
CA PHE A 266 -5.10 -12.71 -6.06
C PHE A 266 -4.79 -14.15 -6.47
N LEU A 267 -5.70 -14.80 -7.17
CA LEU A 267 -5.52 -16.19 -7.56
C LEU A 267 -5.93 -16.42 -9.01
N GLU A 268 -4.97 -16.80 -9.84
CA GLU A 268 -5.25 -17.30 -11.17
C GLU A 268 -5.71 -18.77 -11.09
N ASP A 269 -6.81 -19.06 -11.78
CA ASP A 269 -7.43 -20.40 -11.82
C ASP A 269 -7.65 -20.99 -10.41
N PRO A 270 -8.60 -20.38 -9.64
CA PRO A 270 -8.81 -20.74 -8.25
C PRO A 270 -9.37 -22.16 -8.12
N THR A 271 -8.74 -22.97 -7.27
CA THR A 271 -9.25 -24.28 -6.87
C THR A 271 -9.48 -24.30 -5.36
N LEU A 272 -10.38 -25.19 -4.89
CA LEU A 272 -10.67 -25.31 -3.46
C LEU A 272 -9.40 -25.57 -2.63
N GLY A 273 -8.49 -26.41 -3.15
CA GLY A 273 -7.21 -26.70 -2.50
C GLY A 273 -6.31 -25.47 -2.38
N LYS A 274 -6.15 -24.70 -3.47
CA LYS A 274 -5.36 -23.45 -3.45
C LYS A 274 -5.95 -22.44 -2.46
N LEU A 275 -7.27 -22.22 -2.52
CA LEU A 275 -7.96 -21.30 -1.62
C LEU A 275 -7.82 -21.72 -0.15
N SER A 276 -8.09 -23.00 0.14
CA SER A 276 -7.97 -23.55 1.50
C SER A 276 -6.55 -23.35 2.06
N SER A 277 -5.52 -23.68 1.27
CA SER A 277 -4.12 -23.50 1.69
C SER A 277 -3.75 -22.03 1.92
N MET A 278 -4.22 -21.13 1.06
CA MET A 278 -3.94 -19.69 1.14
C MET A 278 -4.58 -19.06 2.38
N TYR A 279 -5.87 -19.31 2.61
CA TYR A 279 -6.57 -18.78 3.78
C TYR A 279 -6.09 -19.41 5.09
N MET A 280 -5.77 -20.71 5.10
CA MET A 280 -5.17 -21.38 6.25
C MET A 280 -3.79 -20.79 6.58
N HIS A 281 -2.99 -20.46 5.56
CA HIS A 281 -1.73 -19.76 5.75
C HIS A 281 -1.94 -18.37 6.37
N ALA A 282 -2.83 -17.54 5.80
CA ALA A 282 -3.14 -16.21 6.34
C ALA A 282 -3.60 -16.25 7.81
N TRP A 283 -4.45 -17.22 8.16
CA TRP A 283 -4.89 -17.43 9.54
C TRP A 283 -3.73 -17.83 10.46
N LYS A 284 -2.89 -18.79 10.05
CA LYS A 284 -1.72 -19.21 10.83
C LYS A 284 -0.71 -18.08 11.05
N GLN A 285 -0.60 -17.15 10.09
CA GLN A 285 0.26 -15.96 10.22
C GLN A 285 -0.31 -14.89 11.18
N GLY A 286 -1.51 -15.08 11.74
CA GLY A 286 -2.11 -14.14 12.69
C GLY A 286 -2.65 -12.86 12.05
N ILE A 287 -2.89 -12.86 10.74
CA ILE A 287 -3.50 -11.71 10.05
C ILE A 287 -4.95 -11.56 10.50
N LYS A 288 -5.31 -10.33 10.89
CA LYS A 288 -6.66 -10.00 11.40
C LYS A 288 -7.73 -10.00 10.30
N THR A 289 -7.40 -9.60 9.07
CA THR A 289 -8.36 -9.52 7.94
C THR A 289 -7.76 -9.89 6.59
N THR A 290 -8.55 -10.59 5.80
CA THR A 290 -8.46 -10.62 4.32
C THR A 290 -9.60 -9.78 3.73
N TYR A 291 -9.49 -9.35 2.49
CA TYR A 291 -10.50 -8.53 1.81
C TYR A 291 -11.07 -9.24 0.57
N TYR A 292 -10.94 -8.70 -0.65
CA TYR A 292 -11.40 -9.41 -1.84
C TYR A 292 -10.46 -10.54 -2.24
N LEU A 293 -11.06 -11.64 -2.68
CA LEU A 293 -10.40 -12.57 -3.60
C LEU A 293 -10.63 -12.06 -5.02
N ARG A 294 -9.55 -11.71 -5.72
CA ARG A 294 -9.58 -11.40 -7.15
C ARG A 294 -9.08 -12.60 -7.92
N SER A 295 -9.89 -13.10 -8.84
CA SER A 295 -9.53 -14.23 -9.69
C SER A 295 -9.62 -13.89 -11.16
N ARG A 296 -8.76 -14.52 -11.96
CA ARG A 296 -8.89 -14.53 -13.42
C ARG A 296 -8.76 -15.96 -13.95
N ALA A 297 -9.43 -16.23 -15.06
CA ALA A 297 -9.27 -17.47 -15.78
C ALA A 297 -7.90 -17.49 -16.46
N LYS A 298 -7.27 -18.68 -16.55
CA LYS A 298 -5.98 -18.85 -17.24
C LYS A 298 -6.11 -18.72 -18.76
N THR A 299 -7.31 -18.94 -19.29
CA THR A 299 -7.62 -18.77 -20.71
C THR A 299 -7.73 -17.29 -21.02
N SER A 300 -6.66 -16.71 -21.58
CA SER A 300 -6.83 -15.53 -22.41
C SER A 300 -7.73 -15.95 -23.57
N ILE A 301 -8.82 -15.23 -23.80
CA ILE A 301 -9.54 -15.35 -25.07
C ILE A 301 -8.48 -15.02 -26.11
N LYS A 302 -8.13 -16.00 -26.95
CA LYS A 302 -7.30 -15.80 -28.13
C LYS A 302 -8.08 -14.77 -28.96
N LYS A 303 -7.80 -13.48 -28.76
CA LYS A 303 -8.46 -12.40 -29.48
C LYS A 303 -8.18 -12.72 -30.93
N THR A 304 -9.24 -13.13 -31.65
CA THR A 304 -9.19 -13.40 -33.07
C THR A 304 -8.44 -12.24 -33.68
N THR A 305 -7.29 -12.53 -34.30
CA THR A 305 -6.41 -11.56 -34.92
C THR A 305 -7.25 -10.60 -35.74
N VAL A 306 -7.49 -9.42 -35.19
CA VAL A 306 -7.88 -8.28 -36.00
C VAL A 306 -6.60 -8.00 -36.77
N SER A 307 -6.63 -8.39 -38.05
CA SER A 307 -5.73 -7.93 -39.11
C SER A 307 -5.10 -6.60 -38.73
N GLU A 308 -3.76 -6.50 -38.78
CA GLU A 308 -2.94 -5.30 -38.61
C GLU A 308 -3.76 -4.01 -38.80
N VAL A 309 -4.46 -3.58 -37.75
CA VAL A 309 -5.11 -2.28 -37.76
C VAL A 309 -3.95 -1.38 -37.41
N GLU A 310 -3.45 -0.66 -38.41
CA GLU A 310 -2.73 0.58 -38.16
C GLU A 310 -3.54 1.34 -37.11
N VAL A 311 -3.03 1.33 -35.87
CA VAL A 311 -3.62 2.11 -34.80
C VAL A 311 -3.28 3.56 -35.13
N GLN A 312 -4.06 4.16 -36.04
CA GLN A 312 -4.26 5.60 -36.05
C GLN A 312 -5.08 5.94 -34.82
N ALA A 313 -4.46 5.84 -33.64
CA ALA A 313 -4.93 6.54 -32.48
C ALA A 313 -4.77 8.02 -32.82
N ALA A 314 -5.90 8.72 -32.99
CA ALA A 314 -5.92 10.16 -33.18
C ALA A 314 -5.04 10.80 -32.10
N ILE A 315 -3.91 11.36 -32.54
CA ILE A 315 -3.01 12.15 -31.72
C ILE A 315 -3.76 13.46 -31.46
N ALA A 316 -4.40 13.55 -30.29
CA ALA A 316 -4.87 14.81 -29.78
C ALA A 316 -4.29 14.97 -28.37
N CYS A 317 -3.23 15.77 -28.27
CA CYS A 317 -2.72 16.28 -27.01
C CYS A 317 -3.88 16.94 -26.25
N SER A 318 -4.03 16.64 -24.96
CA SER A 318 -4.90 17.46 -24.10
C SER A 318 -4.40 18.90 -24.17
N LEU A 319 -5.19 19.77 -24.80
CA LEU A 319 -4.94 21.22 -24.86
C LEU A 319 -4.92 21.86 -23.46
N GLU A 320 -5.43 21.14 -22.45
CA GLU A 320 -5.56 21.64 -21.08
C GLU A 320 -4.35 21.33 -20.19
N ASN A 321 -3.43 20.43 -20.58
CA ASN A 321 -2.23 20.14 -19.78
C ASN A 321 -1.06 19.55 -20.61
N PRO A 322 -0.34 20.39 -21.37
CA PRO A 322 0.78 19.97 -22.24
C PRO A 322 1.95 19.32 -21.48
N GLU A 323 2.14 19.66 -20.20
CA GLU A 323 3.26 19.17 -19.38
C GLU A 323 3.05 17.75 -18.81
N SER A 324 1.84 17.19 -18.95
CA SER A 324 1.49 15.88 -18.36
C SER A 324 1.71 14.68 -19.29
N CYS A 325 2.06 14.92 -20.56
CA CYS A 325 2.14 13.89 -21.59
C CYS A 325 3.58 13.65 -22.06
N GLU A 326 4.42 13.11 -21.19
CA GLU A 326 5.70 12.52 -21.62
C GLU A 326 5.50 11.17 -22.33
N THR A 327 4.29 10.61 -22.35
CA THR A 327 4.02 9.25 -22.86
C THR A 327 4.12 9.12 -24.39
N CYS A 328 4.14 10.25 -25.11
CA CYS A 328 4.13 10.32 -26.57
C CYS A 328 5.41 10.93 -27.19
N GLN A 329 6.42 11.28 -26.40
CA GLN A 329 7.80 11.53 -26.87
C GLN A 329 8.64 10.27 -26.77
#